data_AF-A0A8J2M2N3-F1
#
_entry.id   AF-A0A8J2M2N3-F1
#
_cell.length_a   1.000
_cell.length_b   1.000
_cell.length_c   1.000
_cell.angle_alpha   90.00
_cell.angle_beta   90.00
_cell.angle_gamma   90.00
#
_symmetry.space_group_name_H-M   'P 1'
#
loop_
_entity.id
_entity.type
_entity.pdbx_description
1 polymer ?
#
loop_
_entity_poly.entity_id
_entity_poly.type
_entity_poly.pdbx_seq_one_letter_code
_entity_poly.pdbx_strand_id
1 'polypeptide(L)'
;MLTSQIDNEQVPVLAQIYDIRRINSDPAEISRNATDDRNSFMSENTEKDRITNFFAVRKRRTSEESNCSLNEKKTKAYGTLDAIKISSSRLVPCYDFFDDKENALNVEHVVPYAISNTALGIFQMLPPELLYVIFDRIPVLQLKQLSLSSSTLNTKIREYISMAGTRRRFFAETAAVYCVDFESAQDPFYAWGMLLKACSIVMSFRGGHIFLAKFFNKNKNVENWYGWGRCFMAFCKGWTYNECEELFKAVMRFTGLNGILSRAMSRKVKNYPHLEIEVRVRLRSFFLSHCEKNDECYGFWISVILRTQKTIAQQGQLFMIIFGPLKLDEDNCDIIDWELLSNTTIEDRRLCEEIIGPMAFSVHCMVTNGNLREYAWSDYHIFNLIEEITTAPHSWTLDNFAALLALRPKLIHIALHARIIHGHQEEAAHLFHAINSVLHQWGIFSSTAVTGVLLKTFRALSDIRRRLFLSSFLRTESELLSDALMNEPFDRDYFYMELAVGRAVSPLVTLMASNV
;
A
#
# COMPACT_ATOMS: atom_id res chain seq x y z
N MET A 1 -50.81 -16.56 -31.34
CA MET A 1 -51.33 -15.20 -31.54
C MET A 1 -50.67 -14.30 -30.51
N LEU A 2 -49.95 -13.27 -31.00
CA LEU A 2 -49.43 -12.03 -30.36
C LEU A 2 -48.54 -12.18 -29.10
N THR A 3 -47.21 -11.98 -29.09
CA THR A 3 -46.32 -10.80 -29.33
C THR A 3 -46.39 -9.64 -28.32
N SER A 4 -45.32 -9.46 -27.53
CA SER A 4 -44.68 -8.17 -27.11
C SER A 4 -43.43 -8.54 -26.27
N GLN A 5 -42.16 -8.42 -26.71
CA GLN A 5 -41.28 -7.24 -26.92
C GLN A 5 -41.07 -6.33 -25.68
N ILE A 6 -39.82 -5.83 -25.56
CA ILE A 6 -39.21 -4.90 -24.58
C ILE A 6 -38.35 -5.62 -23.50
N ASP A 7 -37.08 -5.34 -23.24
CA ASP A 7 -36.03 -4.54 -23.89
C ASP A 7 -34.68 -5.03 -23.35
N ASN A 8 -33.67 -5.13 -24.23
CA ASN A 8 -32.28 -5.38 -23.88
C ASN A 8 -31.62 -4.05 -23.54
N GLU A 9 -31.41 -3.77 -22.25
CA GLU A 9 -30.55 -2.66 -21.83
C GLU A 9 -29.10 -3.11 -21.67
N GLN A 10 -28.25 -2.28 -22.27
CA GLN A 10 -26.84 -2.43 -22.51
C GLN A 10 -26.04 -2.27 -21.20
N VAL A 11 -25.08 -3.18 -21.01
CA VAL A 11 -24.00 -3.03 -20.03
C VAL A 11 -23.03 -1.95 -20.53
N PRO A 12 -22.68 -0.93 -19.73
CA PRO A 12 -21.65 0.03 -20.12
C PRO A 12 -20.28 -0.62 -19.95
N VAL A 13 -19.67 -0.97 -21.09
CA VAL A 13 -18.24 -1.25 -21.23
C VAL A 13 -17.50 0.08 -21.09
N LEU A 14 -16.71 0.23 -20.02
CA LEU A 14 -15.78 1.35 -19.89
C LEU A 14 -14.59 1.12 -20.82
N ALA A 15 -14.41 2.08 -21.73
CA ALA A 15 -13.45 2.10 -22.80
C ALA A 15 -12.01 2.08 -22.27
N GLN A 16 -11.26 1.07 -22.70
CA GLN A 16 -9.80 1.07 -22.73
C GLN A 16 -9.34 1.94 -23.89
N ILE A 17 -8.59 2.99 -23.58
CA ILE A 17 -7.71 3.65 -24.54
C ILE A 17 -6.35 2.99 -24.34
N TYR A 18 -5.85 2.26 -25.33
CA TYR A 18 -4.47 2.34 -25.83
C TYR A 18 -4.32 1.37 -27.01
N ASP A 19 -4.17 1.96 -28.19
CA ASP A 19 -4.00 1.28 -29.46
C ASP A 19 -2.74 1.87 -30.13
N ILE A 20 -1.59 1.21 -29.97
CA ILE A 20 -0.39 1.45 -30.80
C ILE A 20 0.29 0.11 -31.14
N ARG A 21 -0.01 -0.34 -32.36
CA ARG A 21 0.82 -1.02 -33.38
C ARG A 21 1.90 -2.03 -32.96
N ARG A 22 1.59 -3.27 -33.35
CA ARG A 22 2.48 -4.38 -33.77
C ARG A 22 3.62 -3.95 -34.68
N ILE A 23 4.82 -4.48 -34.41
CA ILE A 23 5.80 -4.87 -35.43
C ILE A 23 6.25 -6.30 -35.12
N ASN A 24 6.19 -7.16 -36.14
CA ASN A 24 6.59 -8.56 -36.13
C ASN A 24 8.12 -8.69 -36.12
N SER A 25 8.66 -9.68 -35.40
CA SER A 25 9.73 -10.55 -35.91
C SER A 25 9.94 -11.79 -35.05
N ASP A 26 9.93 -12.93 -35.74
CA ASP A 26 10.08 -14.32 -35.32
C ASP A 26 11.48 -14.71 -34.79
N PRO A 27 11.66 -15.93 -34.24
CA PRO A 27 12.68 -16.28 -33.24
C PRO A 27 13.88 -17.07 -33.78
N ALA A 28 14.95 -17.11 -32.99
CA ALA A 28 16.00 -18.15 -33.02
C ALA A 28 16.51 -18.34 -31.57
N GLU A 29 16.15 -19.41 -30.86
CA GLU A 29 16.73 -20.76 -30.88
C GLU A 29 18.17 -20.82 -30.28
N ILE A 30 18.34 -21.76 -29.32
CA ILE A 30 19.54 -22.58 -29.00
C ILE A 30 20.05 -22.57 -27.53
N SER A 31 19.88 -23.77 -26.94
CA SER A 31 20.66 -24.55 -25.95
C SER A 31 21.08 -23.93 -24.61
N ARG A 32 20.59 -24.44 -23.47
CA ARG A 32 21.10 -25.64 -22.74
C ARG A 32 22.62 -25.61 -22.49
N ASN A 33 23.01 -25.49 -21.21
CA ASN A 33 23.65 -26.62 -20.51
C ASN A 33 23.68 -26.39 -18.99
N ALA A 34 23.40 -27.49 -18.30
CA ALA A 34 23.41 -27.67 -16.85
C ALA A 34 24.70 -28.39 -16.42
N THR A 35 24.80 -28.63 -15.11
CA THR A 35 25.82 -29.40 -14.35
C THR A 35 27.05 -28.56 -13.92
N ASP A 36 27.59 -28.66 -12.70
CA ASP A 36 27.39 -29.66 -11.66
C ASP A 36 27.83 -29.16 -10.27
N ASP A 37 27.31 -29.86 -9.27
CA ASP A 37 27.54 -29.74 -7.83
C ASP A 37 29.00 -29.89 -7.38
N ARG A 38 29.35 -29.26 -6.24
CA ARG A 38 30.02 -29.97 -5.13
C ARG A 38 30.05 -29.20 -3.81
N ASN A 39 29.53 -29.88 -2.79
CA ASN A 39 29.57 -29.56 -1.36
C ASN A 39 31.00 -29.54 -0.78
N SER A 40 31.26 -28.66 0.20
CA SER A 40 32.03 -29.05 1.40
C SER A 40 31.71 -28.19 2.63
N PHE A 41 31.58 -28.92 3.75
CA PHE A 41 31.28 -28.61 5.14
C PHE A 41 32.03 -27.45 5.85
N MET A 42 31.26 -26.78 6.73
CA MET A 42 31.49 -26.36 8.13
C MET A 42 32.86 -25.79 8.57
N SER A 43 32.83 -24.53 9.04
CA SER A 43 33.49 -24.12 10.29
C SER A 43 32.79 -22.92 10.92
N GLU A 44 32.37 -23.06 12.18
CA GLU A 44 32.06 -21.96 13.09
C GLU A 44 33.29 -21.06 13.28
N ASN A 45 33.12 -19.73 13.19
CA ASN A 45 33.57 -18.79 14.23
C ASN A 45 33.34 -17.31 13.85
N THR A 46 32.79 -16.57 14.83
CA THR A 46 32.97 -15.14 15.10
C THR A 46 32.48 -14.13 14.06
N GLU A 47 31.21 -13.75 14.24
CA GLU A 47 30.54 -12.58 13.68
C GLU A 47 31.16 -11.30 14.27
N LYS A 48 32.00 -10.63 13.47
CA LYS A 48 32.47 -9.25 13.70
C LYS A 48 32.28 -8.45 12.42
N ASP A 49 31.40 -7.46 12.48
CA ASP A 49 31.36 -6.20 11.73
C ASP A 49 32.07 -6.15 10.37
N ARG A 50 31.65 -7.01 9.45
CA ARG A 50 31.95 -6.83 8.02
C ARG A 50 30.66 -6.91 7.25
N ILE A 51 30.25 -5.76 6.70
CA ILE A 51 29.34 -5.71 5.55
C ILE A 51 30.09 -6.41 4.41
N THR A 52 29.98 -7.73 4.36
CA THR A 52 30.57 -8.55 3.31
C THR A 52 29.59 -8.58 2.13
N ASN A 53 30.11 -8.25 0.95
CA ASN A 53 29.59 -8.55 -0.38
C ASN A 53 28.30 -7.85 -0.87
N PHE A 54 27.68 -6.95 -0.11
CA PHE A 54 26.54 -6.15 -0.61
C PHE A 54 26.94 -4.98 -1.54
N PHE A 55 28.21 -4.54 -1.51
CA PHE A 55 28.72 -3.40 -2.28
C PHE A 55 29.27 -3.75 -3.66
N ALA A 56 28.81 -4.84 -4.29
CA ALA A 56 28.80 -4.86 -5.75
C ALA A 56 27.65 -3.96 -6.21
N VAL A 57 27.78 -2.64 -5.99
CA VAL A 57 26.98 -1.63 -6.68
C VAL A 57 27.27 -1.89 -8.15
N ARG A 58 26.40 -2.67 -8.79
CA ARG A 58 26.44 -2.90 -10.23
C ARG A 58 26.46 -1.50 -10.84
N LYS A 59 27.58 -1.13 -11.45
CA LYS A 59 27.66 0.08 -12.27
C LYS A 59 26.40 0.11 -13.12
N ARG A 60 25.52 1.08 -12.86
CA ARG A 60 24.38 1.37 -13.73
C ARG A 60 25.02 1.82 -15.04
N ARG A 61 25.12 0.90 -16.01
CA ARG A 61 25.57 1.23 -17.36
C ARG A 61 24.44 2.03 -18.00
N THR A 62 24.73 3.28 -18.31
CA THR A 62 24.10 4.00 -19.41
C THR A 62 24.44 3.25 -20.70
N SER A 63 23.47 2.57 -21.29
CA SER A 63 23.54 2.01 -22.65
C SER A 63 22.33 2.56 -23.39
N GLU A 64 22.53 3.56 -24.25
CA GLU A 64 22.76 3.40 -25.70
C GLU A 64 21.45 3.21 -26.47
N GLU A 65 21.15 4.29 -27.22
CA GLU A 65 20.38 4.39 -28.45
C GLU A 65 18.85 4.27 -28.44
N SER A 66 18.28 5.46 -28.66
CA SER A 66 16.95 5.79 -29.10
C SER A 66 16.68 5.34 -30.55
N ASN A 67 15.41 5.11 -30.87
CA ASN A 67 14.89 5.50 -32.17
C ASN A 67 13.45 6.03 -32.05
N CYS A 68 13.26 7.14 -32.75
CA CYS A 68 12.27 8.20 -32.56
C CYS A 68 10.91 7.90 -33.21
N SER A 69 9.82 8.51 -32.72
CA SER A 69 9.07 9.48 -33.55
C SER A 69 8.13 10.34 -32.71
N LEU A 70 8.45 11.64 -32.69
CA LEU A 70 7.59 12.74 -32.25
C LEU A 70 6.57 13.06 -33.34
N ASN A 71 5.33 13.33 -32.94
CA ASN A 71 4.49 14.28 -33.65
C ASN A 71 3.75 15.19 -32.66
N GLU A 72 3.97 16.47 -32.86
CA GLU A 72 3.52 17.61 -32.09
C GLU A 72 2.00 17.77 -32.06
N LYS A 73 1.47 18.36 -30.97
CA LYS A 73 0.83 19.70 -31.04
C LYS A 73 0.41 20.22 -29.66
N LYS A 74 0.96 21.39 -29.34
CA LYS A 74 0.59 22.26 -28.23
C LYS A 74 -0.73 22.99 -28.51
N THR A 75 -1.56 23.17 -27.48
CA THR A 75 -2.36 24.39 -27.29
C THR A 75 -2.56 24.67 -25.79
N LYS A 76 -2.06 25.83 -25.36
CA LYS A 76 -2.35 26.49 -24.08
C LYS A 76 -3.76 27.10 -24.14
N ALA A 77 -4.48 27.07 -23.02
CA ALA A 77 -5.46 28.09 -22.69
C ALA A 77 -5.48 28.36 -21.17
N TYR A 78 -5.26 29.62 -20.82
CA TYR A 78 -5.54 30.22 -19.52
C TYR A 78 -7.06 30.35 -19.32
N GLY A 79 -7.54 30.12 -18.11
CA GLY A 79 -8.92 30.40 -17.71
C GLY A 79 -8.99 30.76 -16.24
N THR A 80 -9.29 32.03 -15.98
CA THR A 80 -9.31 32.72 -14.69
C THR A 80 -10.53 32.35 -13.84
N LEU A 81 -10.35 32.46 -12.53
CA LEU A 81 -11.33 32.51 -11.45
C LEU A 81 -12.65 33.21 -11.80
N ASP A 82 -13.76 32.66 -11.31
CA ASP A 82 -14.83 33.48 -10.73
C ASP A 82 -15.45 32.83 -9.49
N ALA A 83 -15.60 33.67 -8.47
CA ALA A 83 -16.10 33.36 -7.15
C ALA A 83 -17.61 33.57 -7.11
N ILE A 84 -18.36 32.56 -6.66
CA ILE A 84 -19.77 32.71 -6.28
C ILE A 84 -19.87 32.59 -4.76
N LYS A 85 -19.97 33.75 -4.12
CA LYS A 85 -20.54 33.93 -2.78
C LYS A 85 -22.05 33.72 -2.87
N ILE A 86 -22.59 32.75 -2.14
CA ILE A 86 -23.97 32.79 -1.68
C ILE A 86 -23.95 32.55 -0.17
N SER A 87 -24.21 33.64 0.56
CA SER A 87 -24.53 33.66 1.98
C SER A 87 -26.04 33.59 2.18
N SER A 88 -26.44 33.21 3.40
CA SER A 88 -27.78 33.34 4.00
C SER A 88 -28.68 32.12 3.76
N SER A 89 -29.36 31.52 4.72
CA SER A 89 -29.46 31.70 6.17
C SER A 89 -30.29 30.52 6.73
N ARG A 90 -30.08 30.20 8.01
CA ARG A 90 -31.10 29.75 8.99
C ARG A 90 -32.08 28.64 8.57
N LEU A 91 -31.98 27.48 9.21
CA LEU A 91 -32.87 27.07 10.32
C LEU A 91 -32.59 25.60 10.68
N VAL A 92 -32.27 25.41 11.95
CA VAL A 92 -32.23 24.12 12.66
C VAL A 92 -33.67 23.73 13.00
N PRO A 93 -34.07 22.47 12.81
CA PRO A 93 -35.10 21.89 13.66
C PRO A 93 -34.46 20.85 14.60
N CYS A 94 -34.30 21.24 15.86
CA CYS A 94 -34.32 20.30 16.98
C CYS A 94 -35.74 19.74 17.06
N TYR A 95 -35.88 18.42 17.00
CA TYR A 95 -37.10 17.74 17.42
C TYR A 95 -36.82 17.04 18.74
N ASP A 96 -37.00 17.80 19.82
CA ASP A 96 -37.36 17.26 21.13
C ASP A 96 -38.88 17.11 21.14
N PHE A 97 -39.38 15.88 21.22
CA PHE A 97 -40.79 15.58 21.51
C PHE A 97 -40.84 14.53 22.63
N PHE A 98 -40.84 15.02 23.86
CA PHE A 98 -41.41 14.33 25.01
C PHE A 98 -42.22 15.36 25.79
N ASP A 99 -43.54 15.34 25.60
CA ASP A 99 -44.49 15.50 26.72
C ASP A 99 -45.90 15.04 26.28
N ASP A 100 -46.31 13.90 26.84
CA ASP A 100 -47.56 13.69 27.57
C ASP A 100 -48.88 14.28 27.03
N LYS A 101 -49.74 13.42 26.46
CA LYS A 101 -50.94 12.85 27.13
C LYS A 101 -51.97 12.30 26.13
N GLU A 102 -52.72 11.31 26.62
CA GLU A 102 -53.99 10.82 26.10
C GLU A 102 -53.94 9.97 24.82
N ASN A 103 -53.82 8.66 25.01
CA ASN A 103 -54.88 7.73 24.63
C ASN A 103 -54.67 6.39 25.32
N ALA A 104 -55.37 6.23 26.45
CA ALA A 104 -55.52 4.96 27.15
C ALA A 104 -56.43 4.04 26.33
N LEU A 105 -55.83 3.27 25.41
CA LEU A 105 -56.36 1.97 25.03
C LEU A 105 -55.80 0.98 26.03
N ASN A 106 -56.67 0.45 26.88
CA ASN A 106 -56.41 -0.67 27.80
C ASN A 106 -55.98 -1.90 26.98
N VAL A 107 -54.70 -1.95 26.61
CA VAL A 107 -53.99 -3.21 26.48
C VAL A 107 -53.70 -3.60 27.92
N GLU A 108 -54.44 -4.56 28.46
CA GLU A 108 -54.01 -5.28 29.64
C GLU A 108 -52.59 -5.80 29.36
N HIS A 109 -51.61 -5.03 29.82
CA HIS A 109 -50.27 -5.52 30.00
C HIS A 109 -50.38 -6.60 31.07
N VAL A 110 -50.60 -7.84 30.62
CA VAL A 110 -50.20 -9.02 31.36
C VAL A 110 -48.68 -8.95 31.43
N VAL A 111 -48.15 -8.08 32.30
CA VAL A 111 -46.80 -8.21 32.81
C VAL A 111 -46.85 -9.45 33.67
N PRO A 112 -46.20 -10.56 33.29
CA PRO A 112 -46.11 -11.71 34.17
C PRO A 112 -45.47 -11.20 35.47
N TYR A 113 -46.19 -11.34 36.58
CA TYR A 113 -45.73 -11.05 37.94
C TYR A 113 -44.65 -12.07 38.34
N ALA A 114 -43.52 -11.97 37.66
CA ALA A 114 -42.21 -12.52 37.93
C ALA A 114 -41.34 -12.19 36.72
N ILE A 115 -40.97 -10.91 36.53
CA ILE A 115 -39.73 -10.62 35.82
C ILE A 115 -38.63 -11.11 36.75
N SER A 116 -38.39 -12.42 36.68
CA SER A 116 -37.24 -13.04 37.31
C SER A 116 -36.03 -12.24 36.83
N ASN A 117 -35.20 -11.75 37.77
CA ASN A 117 -33.89 -11.14 37.52
C ASN A 117 -32.94 -12.19 36.93
N THR A 118 -33.32 -12.73 35.78
CA THR A 118 -32.58 -13.75 35.08
C THR A 118 -31.65 -13.09 34.09
N ALA A 119 -30.55 -13.76 33.79
CA ALA A 119 -29.51 -13.20 32.94
C ALA A 119 -29.96 -12.94 31.48
N LEU A 120 -31.14 -13.41 31.07
CA LEU A 120 -31.78 -13.16 29.77
C LEU A 120 -33.02 -12.23 29.85
N GLY A 121 -33.47 -11.85 31.05
CA GLY A 121 -34.67 -11.03 31.23
C GLY A 121 -35.90 -11.63 30.55
N ILE A 122 -36.66 -10.80 29.82
CA ILE A 122 -37.88 -11.21 29.10
C ILE A 122 -37.59 -12.30 28.04
N PHE A 123 -36.38 -12.34 27.47
CA PHE A 123 -36.01 -13.35 26.46
C PHE A 123 -35.91 -14.76 27.05
N GLN A 124 -35.84 -14.93 28.38
CA GLN A 124 -35.87 -16.24 29.00
C GLN A 124 -37.19 -16.98 28.77
N MET A 125 -38.28 -16.23 28.56
CA MET A 125 -39.60 -16.81 28.31
C MET A 125 -39.77 -17.34 26.89
N LEU A 126 -38.83 -17.04 25.98
CA LEU A 126 -38.90 -17.46 24.59
C LEU A 126 -38.18 -18.81 24.38
N PRO A 127 -38.76 -19.71 23.58
CA PRO A 127 -38.03 -20.85 23.03
C PRO A 127 -36.73 -20.40 22.33
N PRO A 128 -35.62 -21.14 22.46
CA PRO A 128 -34.35 -20.79 21.81
C PRO A 128 -34.48 -20.54 20.31
N GLU A 129 -35.38 -21.25 19.65
CA GLU A 129 -35.63 -21.14 18.21
C GLU A 129 -36.21 -19.77 17.85
N LEU A 130 -37.18 -19.27 18.63
CA LEU A 130 -37.75 -17.94 18.43
C LEU A 130 -36.73 -16.85 18.69
N LEU A 131 -35.84 -17.05 19.68
CA LEU A 131 -34.76 -16.11 19.95
C LEU A 131 -33.81 -15.98 18.74
N TYR A 132 -33.47 -17.09 18.08
CA TYR A 132 -32.63 -17.05 16.87
C TYR A 132 -33.36 -16.46 15.65
N VAL A 133 -34.67 -16.66 15.52
CA VAL A 133 -35.49 -15.99 14.49
C VAL A 133 -35.50 -14.47 14.71
N ILE A 134 -35.62 -14.03 15.97
CA ILE A 134 -35.52 -12.62 16.33
C ILE A 134 -34.13 -12.09 15.94
N PHE A 135 -33.06 -12.82 16.27
CA PHE A 135 -31.71 -12.39 15.89
C PHE A 135 -31.55 -12.24 14.38
N ASP A 136 -32.15 -13.11 13.56
CA ASP A 136 -32.08 -13.03 12.09
C ASP A 136 -32.72 -11.74 11.53
N ARG A 137 -33.71 -11.18 12.22
CA ARG A 137 -34.44 -9.96 11.79
C ARG A 137 -33.84 -8.66 12.31
N ILE A 138 -33.05 -8.71 13.38
CA ILE A 138 -32.45 -7.53 13.99
C ILE A 138 -31.19 -7.12 13.21
N PRO A 139 -30.99 -5.83 12.87
CA PRO A 139 -29.74 -5.33 12.27
C PRO A 139 -28.49 -5.73 13.06
N VAL A 140 -27.40 -6.06 12.36
CA VAL A 140 -26.14 -6.57 12.96
C VAL A 140 -25.58 -5.62 14.04
N LEU A 141 -25.69 -4.31 13.86
CA LEU A 141 -25.25 -3.32 14.85
C LEU A 141 -26.10 -3.32 16.13
N GLN A 142 -27.39 -3.63 16.03
CA GLN A 142 -28.25 -3.81 17.20
C GLN A 142 -27.95 -5.16 17.89
N LEU A 143 -27.64 -6.22 17.13
CA LEU A 143 -27.12 -7.46 17.71
C LEU A 143 -25.82 -7.23 18.50
N LYS A 144 -24.94 -6.35 18.00
CA LYS A 144 -23.73 -5.94 18.72
C LYS A 144 -24.09 -5.30 20.06
N GLN A 145 -25.05 -4.36 20.10
CA GLN A 145 -25.51 -3.76 21.36
C GLN A 145 -26.10 -4.81 22.32
N LEU A 146 -26.93 -5.72 21.82
CA LEU A 146 -27.49 -6.81 22.62
C LEU A 146 -26.39 -7.73 23.18
N SER A 147 -25.36 -8.04 22.40
CA SER A 147 -24.23 -8.88 22.85
C SER A 147 -23.41 -8.25 23.98
N LEU A 148 -23.45 -6.91 24.12
CA LEU A 148 -22.76 -6.19 25.18
C LEU A 148 -23.64 -6.00 26.43
N SER A 149 -24.95 -6.23 26.34
CA SER A 149 -25.90 -6.00 27.44
C SER A 149 -25.90 -7.11 28.50
N SER A 150 -25.56 -8.36 28.14
CA SER A 150 -25.50 -9.49 29.08
C SER A 150 -24.57 -10.60 28.56
N SER A 151 -23.84 -11.25 29.47
CA SER A 151 -22.99 -12.41 29.16
C SER A 151 -23.79 -13.62 28.65
N THR A 152 -25.06 -13.74 29.05
CA THR A 152 -25.93 -14.84 28.59
C THR A 152 -26.45 -14.55 27.19
N LEU A 153 -26.87 -13.31 26.90
CA LEU A 153 -27.20 -12.87 25.54
C LEU A 153 -26.00 -12.99 24.61
N ASN A 154 -24.82 -12.61 25.06
CA ASN A 154 -23.57 -12.80 24.32
C ASN A 154 -23.36 -14.27 23.94
N THR A 155 -23.60 -15.18 24.88
CA THR A 155 -23.50 -16.64 24.63
C THR A 155 -24.52 -17.11 23.60
N LYS A 156 -25.78 -16.68 23.69
CA LYS A 156 -26.81 -17.00 22.70
C LYS A 156 -26.52 -16.42 21.32
N ILE A 157 -25.98 -15.21 21.24
CA ILE A 157 -25.58 -14.61 19.96
C ILE A 157 -24.37 -15.34 19.36
N ARG A 158 -23.41 -15.79 20.17
CA ARG A 158 -22.30 -16.64 19.69
C ARG A 158 -22.77 -17.99 19.14
N GLU A 159 -23.72 -18.63 19.82
CA GLU A 159 -24.38 -19.84 19.33
C GLU A 159 -25.04 -19.57 17.99
N TYR A 160 -25.82 -18.49 17.88
CA TYR A 160 -26.45 -18.04 16.65
C TYR A 160 -25.44 -17.81 15.52
N ILE A 161 -24.35 -17.08 15.76
CA ILE A 161 -23.29 -16.85 14.76
C ILE A 161 -22.71 -18.18 14.24
N SER A 162 -22.72 -19.22 15.09
CA SER A 162 -22.27 -20.56 14.75
C SER A 162 -23.29 -21.38 13.94
N MET A 163 -24.56 -20.99 13.88
CA MET A 163 -25.64 -21.69 13.14
C MET A 163 -25.59 -21.51 11.61
N ALA A 164 -26.03 -22.51 10.85
CA ALA A 164 -26.06 -22.45 9.38
C ALA A 164 -26.92 -21.28 8.83
N GLY A 165 -27.99 -20.88 9.53
CA GLY A 165 -28.84 -19.74 9.15
C GLY A 165 -28.05 -18.43 8.99
N THR A 166 -27.16 -18.15 9.93
CA THR A 166 -26.30 -16.95 9.95
C THR A 166 -25.37 -16.87 8.74
N ARG A 167 -24.94 -18.01 8.18
CA ARG A 167 -24.14 -18.01 6.94
C ARG A 167 -24.95 -17.44 5.77
N ARG A 168 -26.23 -17.84 5.65
CA ARG A 168 -27.11 -17.33 4.60
C ARG A 168 -27.33 -15.82 4.73
N ARG A 169 -27.54 -15.37 5.97
CA ARG A 169 -27.66 -13.94 6.28
C ARG A 169 -26.39 -13.17 5.94
N PHE A 170 -25.23 -13.61 6.42
CA PHE A 170 -23.94 -12.98 6.12
C PHE A 170 -23.73 -12.88 4.61
N PHE A 171 -23.96 -13.98 3.87
CA PHE A 171 -23.86 -13.99 2.42
C PHE A 171 -24.83 -13.01 1.75
N ALA A 172 -26.11 -13.01 2.14
CA ALA A 172 -27.12 -12.11 1.57
C ALA A 172 -26.80 -10.63 1.82
N GLU A 173 -26.39 -10.28 3.05
CA GLU A 173 -26.04 -8.90 3.38
C GLU A 173 -24.76 -8.44 2.67
N THR A 174 -23.78 -9.33 2.48
CA THR A 174 -22.49 -8.99 1.86
C THR A 174 -22.47 -9.07 0.33
N ALA A 175 -23.47 -9.70 -0.30
CA ALA A 175 -23.51 -9.90 -1.76
C ALA A 175 -23.66 -8.61 -2.58
N ALA A 176 -24.27 -7.56 -2.02
CA ALA A 176 -24.56 -6.32 -2.73
C ALA A 176 -23.52 -5.20 -2.54
N VAL A 177 -22.45 -5.44 -1.77
CA VAL A 177 -21.57 -4.37 -1.27
C VAL A 177 -20.15 -4.51 -1.83
N TYR A 178 -19.91 -3.80 -2.94
CA TYR A 178 -18.58 -3.68 -3.55
C TYR A 178 -17.92 -2.32 -3.29
N CYS A 179 -18.68 -1.27 -2.95
CA CYS A 179 -18.14 0.08 -2.81
C CYS A 179 -18.98 0.93 -1.82
N VAL A 180 -18.75 0.75 -0.52
CA VAL A 180 -19.36 1.59 0.54
C VAL A 180 -18.25 2.26 1.33
N ASP A 181 -18.48 3.50 1.76
CA ASP A 181 -17.55 4.27 2.58
C ASP A 181 -17.06 3.47 3.81
N PHE A 182 -15.74 3.52 4.01
CA PHE A 182 -15.06 2.87 5.14
C PHE A 182 -15.62 3.34 6.50
N GLU A 183 -15.86 2.39 7.40
CA GLU A 183 -16.49 2.57 8.72
C GLU A 183 -17.95 3.06 8.73
N SER A 184 -18.64 3.04 7.59
CA SER A 184 -20.07 3.33 7.57
C SER A 184 -20.87 2.23 8.29
N ALA A 185 -21.88 2.63 9.06
CA ALA A 185 -22.88 1.72 9.62
C ALA A 185 -23.63 0.92 8.54
N GLN A 186 -23.52 1.34 7.28
CA GLN A 186 -24.11 0.69 6.12
C GLN A 186 -23.20 -0.41 5.53
N ASP A 187 -21.93 -0.51 5.91
CA ASP A 187 -21.04 -1.58 5.45
C ASP A 187 -21.27 -2.87 6.27
N PRO A 188 -21.80 -3.94 5.64
CA PRO A 188 -22.09 -5.18 6.33
C PRO A 188 -20.83 -5.80 6.92
N PHE A 189 -19.71 -5.77 6.20
CA PHE A 189 -18.48 -6.39 6.68
C PHE A 189 -17.97 -5.72 7.97
N TYR A 190 -17.95 -4.39 8.01
CA TYR A 190 -17.61 -3.63 9.21
C TYR A 190 -18.59 -3.94 10.37
N ALA A 191 -19.90 -3.97 10.11
CA ALA A 191 -20.91 -4.29 11.12
C ALA A 191 -20.70 -5.70 11.72
N TRP A 192 -20.44 -6.70 10.88
CA TRP A 192 -20.12 -8.06 11.31
C TRP A 192 -18.82 -8.12 12.10
N GLY A 193 -17.77 -7.41 11.69
CA GLY A 193 -16.53 -7.32 12.45
C GLY A 193 -16.72 -6.73 13.85
N MET A 194 -17.54 -5.67 13.97
CA MET A 194 -17.91 -5.08 15.26
C MET A 194 -18.71 -6.05 16.15
N LEU A 195 -19.63 -6.84 15.55
CA LEU A 195 -20.38 -7.87 16.27
C LEU A 195 -19.45 -8.98 16.78
N LEU A 196 -18.55 -9.48 15.93
CA LEU A 196 -17.58 -10.52 16.32
C LEU A 196 -16.69 -10.04 17.46
N LYS A 197 -16.25 -8.78 17.41
CA LYS A 197 -15.49 -8.15 18.49
C LYS A 197 -16.27 -8.16 19.80
N ALA A 198 -17.51 -7.66 19.76
CA ALA A 198 -18.37 -7.61 20.94
C ALA A 198 -18.64 -9.01 21.52
N CYS A 199 -18.83 -10.02 20.66
CA CYS A 199 -18.96 -11.42 21.07
C CYS A 199 -17.68 -11.97 21.73
N SER A 200 -16.51 -11.48 21.33
CA SER A 200 -15.23 -11.95 21.87
C SER A 200 -14.79 -11.29 23.19
N ILE A 201 -15.51 -10.28 23.69
CA ILE A 201 -15.07 -9.49 24.87
C ILE A 201 -14.91 -10.32 26.15
N VAL A 202 -15.71 -11.37 26.32
CA VAL A 202 -15.66 -12.30 27.46
C VAL A 202 -14.71 -13.48 27.23
N MET A 203 -14.04 -13.52 26.07
CA MET A 203 -13.14 -14.60 25.70
C MET A 203 -11.70 -14.24 26.06
N SER A 204 -10.84 -15.25 26.20
CA SER A 204 -9.41 -15.00 26.13
C SER A 204 -9.05 -14.44 24.75
N PHE A 205 -7.96 -13.66 24.69
CA PHE A 205 -7.44 -13.10 23.44
C PHE A 205 -7.31 -14.16 22.33
N ARG A 206 -6.68 -15.30 22.65
CA ARG A 206 -6.57 -16.45 21.74
C ARG A 206 -7.93 -17.06 21.38
N GLY A 207 -8.87 -17.09 22.31
CA GLY A 207 -10.24 -17.54 22.08
C GLY A 207 -10.96 -16.68 21.03
N GLY A 208 -10.77 -15.36 21.08
CA GLY A 208 -11.28 -14.42 20.07
C GLY A 208 -10.76 -14.72 18.67
N HIS A 209 -9.47 -15.02 18.52
CA HIS A 209 -8.88 -15.39 17.23
C HIS A 209 -9.45 -16.71 16.69
N ILE A 210 -9.65 -17.71 17.55
CA ILE A 210 -10.27 -18.98 17.18
C ILE A 210 -11.72 -18.76 16.73
N PHE A 211 -12.46 -17.89 17.42
CA PHE A 211 -13.83 -17.55 17.06
C PHE A 211 -13.89 -16.87 15.69
N LEU A 212 -13.04 -15.88 15.44
CA LEU A 212 -12.91 -15.22 14.14
C LEU A 212 -12.55 -16.21 13.03
N ALA A 213 -11.58 -17.10 13.27
CA ALA A 213 -11.17 -18.12 12.31
C ALA A 213 -12.31 -19.10 11.97
N LYS A 214 -13.11 -19.53 12.96
CA LYS A 214 -14.30 -20.36 12.73
C LYS A 214 -15.33 -19.63 11.88
N PHE A 215 -15.57 -18.35 12.15
CA PHE A 215 -16.49 -17.54 11.36
C PHE A 215 -16.01 -17.39 9.91
N PHE A 216 -14.72 -17.08 9.70
CA PHE A 216 -14.14 -16.99 8.36
C PHE A 216 -14.26 -18.30 7.59
N ASN A 217 -13.81 -19.42 8.18
CA ASN A 217 -13.81 -20.72 7.52
C ASN A 217 -15.21 -21.19 7.10
N LYS A 218 -16.23 -20.85 7.90
CA LYS A 218 -17.63 -21.13 7.59
C LYS A 218 -18.15 -20.31 6.41
N ASN A 219 -17.62 -19.10 6.21
CA ASN A 219 -18.03 -18.14 5.20
C ASN A 219 -16.99 -17.99 4.07
N LYS A 220 -16.06 -18.94 3.92
CA LYS A 220 -14.94 -18.87 2.97
C LYS A 220 -15.32 -18.73 1.49
N ASN A 221 -16.57 -19.04 1.14
CA ASN A 221 -17.10 -18.88 -0.23
C ASN A 221 -17.39 -17.41 -0.57
N VAL A 222 -17.31 -16.49 0.39
CA VAL A 222 -17.39 -15.05 0.14
C VAL A 222 -16.00 -14.59 -0.31
N GLU A 223 -15.82 -14.44 -1.61
CA GLU A 223 -14.54 -14.08 -2.26
C GLU A 223 -14.25 -12.56 -2.24
N ASN A 224 -15.00 -11.79 -1.45
CA ASN A 224 -14.77 -10.36 -1.26
C ASN A 224 -13.66 -10.14 -0.21
N TRP A 225 -12.39 -10.27 -0.64
CA TRP A 225 -11.22 -10.08 0.23
C TRP A 225 -11.16 -8.68 0.84
N TYR A 226 -11.57 -7.66 0.09
CA TYR A 226 -11.59 -6.28 0.54
C TYR A 226 -12.59 -6.09 1.69
N GLY A 227 -13.80 -6.66 1.56
CA GLY A 227 -14.78 -6.72 2.63
C GLY A 227 -14.26 -7.44 3.87
N TRP A 228 -13.61 -8.60 3.71
CA TRP A 228 -12.98 -9.30 4.84
C TRP A 228 -11.95 -8.43 5.56
N GLY A 229 -11.18 -7.61 4.84
CA GLY A 229 -10.30 -6.61 5.45
C GLY A 229 -11.03 -5.63 6.35
N ARG A 230 -12.18 -5.07 5.91
CA ARG A 230 -13.02 -4.19 6.76
C ARG A 230 -13.52 -4.91 8.00
N CYS A 231 -13.91 -6.17 7.87
CA CYS A 231 -14.30 -7.01 9.00
C CYS A 231 -13.15 -7.19 10.01
N PHE A 232 -11.93 -7.44 9.54
CA PHE A 232 -10.76 -7.58 10.41
C PHE A 232 -10.38 -6.27 11.10
N MET A 233 -10.40 -5.15 10.36
CA MET A 233 -10.12 -3.81 10.93
C MET A 233 -11.14 -3.40 11.99
N ALA A 234 -12.43 -3.69 11.75
CA ALA A 234 -13.47 -3.49 12.75
C ALA A 234 -13.23 -4.37 14.00
N PHE A 235 -12.79 -5.61 13.79
CA PHE A 235 -12.52 -6.55 14.87
C PHE A 235 -11.38 -6.08 15.79
N CYS A 236 -10.28 -5.57 15.23
CA CYS A 236 -9.15 -5.05 16.00
C CYS A 236 -9.22 -3.54 16.29
N LYS A 237 -10.36 -2.88 16.06
CA LYS A 237 -10.48 -1.43 16.25
C LYS A 237 -10.06 -1.03 17.68
N GLY A 238 -9.06 -0.17 17.85
CA GLY A 238 -8.59 0.26 19.17
C GLY A 238 -7.76 -0.77 19.93
N TRP A 239 -7.28 -1.83 19.26
CA TRP A 239 -6.23 -2.69 19.80
C TRP A 239 -4.85 -2.03 19.70
N THR A 240 -3.92 -2.49 20.53
CA THR A 240 -2.51 -2.12 20.44
C THR A 240 -1.84 -2.79 19.24
N TYR A 241 -0.69 -2.25 18.80
CA TYR A 241 0.05 -2.84 17.68
C TYR A 241 0.46 -4.30 17.90
N ASN A 242 0.82 -4.67 19.13
CA ASN A 242 1.22 -6.04 19.46
C ASN A 242 0.03 -7.01 19.36
N GLU A 243 -1.17 -6.58 19.76
CA GLU A 243 -2.40 -7.35 19.56
C GLU A 243 -2.77 -7.46 18.08
N CYS A 244 -2.60 -6.38 17.31
CA CYS A 244 -2.81 -6.38 15.86
C CYS A 244 -1.83 -7.30 15.12
N GLU A 245 -0.57 -7.39 15.55
CA GLU A 245 0.40 -8.33 14.99
C GLU A 245 0.00 -9.79 15.24
N GLU A 246 -0.50 -10.11 16.43
CA GLU A 246 -1.01 -11.46 16.73
C GLU A 246 -2.28 -11.79 15.92
N LEU A 247 -3.15 -10.80 15.68
CA LEU A 247 -4.26 -10.95 14.75
C LEU A 247 -3.75 -11.22 13.33
N PHE A 248 -2.76 -10.47 12.85
CA PHE A 248 -2.15 -10.69 11.55
C PHE A 248 -1.62 -12.12 11.42
N LYS A 249 -0.87 -12.62 12.40
CA LYS A 249 -0.39 -14.01 12.42
C LYS A 249 -1.56 -15.00 12.36
N ALA A 250 -2.65 -14.74 13.05
CA ALA A 250 -3.85 -15.58 13.00
C ALA A 250 -4.51 -15.56 11.62
N VAL A 251 -4.75 -14.37 11.04
CA VAL A 251 -5.35 -14.17 9.71
C VAL A 251 -4.51 -14.87 8.65
N MET A 252 -3.20 -14.66 8.65
CA MET A 252 -2.27 -15.31 7.72
C MET A 252 -2.35 -16.85 7.77
N ARG A 253 -2.63 -17.42 8.96
CA ARG A 253 -2.79 -18.87 9.15
C ARG A 253 -4.15 -19.37 8.66
N PHE A 254 -5.26 -18.80 9.14
CA PHE A 254 -6.59 -19.36 8.84
C PHE A 254 -7.09 -19.04 7.43
N THR A 255 -6.54 -18.01 6.76
CA THR A 255 -6.83 -17.71 5.34
C THR A 255 -5.99 -18.55 4.37
N GLY A 256 -4.99 -19.31 4.88
CA GLY A 256 -4.03 -20.05 4.06
C GLY A 256 -2.96 -19.18 3.40
N LEU A 257 -2.95 -17.86 3.64
CA LEU A 257 -2.04 -16.92 2.98
C LEU A 257 -0.57 -17.20 3.27
N ASN A 258 -0.22 -17.74 4.44
CA ASN A 258 1.14 -18.19 4.73
C ASN A 258 1.66 -19.23 3.72
N GLY A 259 0.80 -20.17 3.29
CA GLY A 259 1.18 -21.20 2.33
C GLY A 259 1.27 -20.67 0.90
N ILE A 260 0.44 -19.69 0.55
CA ILE A 260 0.51 -19.01 -0.75
C ILE A 260 1.77 -18.14 -0.82
N LEU A 261 2.03 -17.35 0.22
CA LEU A 261 3.19 -16.49 0.34
C LEU A 261 4.49 -17.30 0.28
N SER A 262 4.60 -18.38 1.06
CA SER A 262 5.81 -19.22 1.04
C SER A 262 6.09 -19.81 -0.33
N ARG A 263 5.05 -20.21 -1.07
CA ARG A 263 5.17 -20.72 -2.44
C ARG A 263 5.59 -19.63 -3.43
N ALA A 264 4.96 -18.46 -3.37
CA ALA A 264 5.30 -17.30 -4.21
C ALA A 264 6.76 -16.85 -3.99
N MET A 265 7.25 -16.91 -2.75
CA MET A 265 8.61 -16.51 -2.37
C MET A 265 9.68 -17.60 -2.54
N SER A 266 9.29 -18.86 -2.81
CA SER A 266 10.21 -20.02 -2.76
C SER A 266 11.21 -20.13 -3.92
N ARG A 267 11.06 -19.34 -4.98
CA ARG A 267 11.88 -19.43 -6.21
C ARG A 267 12.17 -18.04 -6.78
N LYS A 268 12.97 -18.00 -7.85
CA LYS A 268 13.22 -16.77 -8.63
C LYS A 268 11.89 -16.12 -9.02
N VAL A 269 11.92 -14.80 -9.12
CA VAL A 269 10.83 -13.93 -9.53
C VAL A 269 10.20 -14.41 -10.86
N LYS A 270 8.89 -14.17 -11.08
CA LYS A 270 8.11 -14.56 -12.28
C LYS A 270 7.73 -16.04 -12.40
N ASN A 271 8.15 -16.89 -11.46
CA ASN A 271 7.87 -18.33 -11.57
C ASN A 271 6.40 -18.69 -11.27
N TYR A 272 5.69 -17.89 -10.47
CA TYR A 272 4.28 -18.10 -10.17
C TYR A 272 3.49 -16.79 -10.18
N PRO A 273 3.30 -16.14 -11.35
CA PRO A 273 2.67 -14.82 -11.44
C PRO A 273 1.28 -14.80 -10.79
N HIS A 274 0.47 -15.85 -10.99
CA HIS A 274 -0.84 -15.99 -10.36
C HIS A 274 -0.78 -16.01 -8.82
N LEU A 275 0.25 -16.65 -8.21
CA LEU A 275 0.41 -16.64 -6.75
C LEU A 275 0.92 -15.29 -6.24
N GLU A 276 1.80 -14.63 -6.99
CA GLU A 276 2.28 -13.28 -6.64
C GLU A 276 1.11 -12.29 -6.60
N ILE A 277 0.21 -12.36 -7.59
CA ILE A 277 -0.98 -11.52 -7.67
C ILE A 277 -1.99 -11.87 -6.58
N GLU A 278 -2.20 -13.16 -6.31
CA GLU A 278 -3.07 -13.58 -5.21
C GLU A 278 -2.55 -13.07 -3.84
N VAL A 279 -1.22 -13.09 -3.63
CA VAL A 279 -0.58 -12.50 -2.44
C VAL A 279 -0.82 -11.00 -2.39
N ARG A 280 -0.59 -10.28 -3.50
CA ARG A 280 -0.83 -8.84 -3.61
C ARG A 280 -2.27 -8.50 -3.23
N VAL A 281 -3.23 -9.11 -3.90
CA VAL A 281 -4.67 -8.83 -3.72
C VAL A 281 -5.06 -9.09 -2.28
N ARG A 282 -4.71 -10.24 -1.70
CA ARG A 282 -5.11 -10.58 -0.32
C ARG A 282 -4.44 -9.70 0.72
N LEU A 283 -3.13 -9.44 0.63
CA LEU A 283 -2.44 -8.60 1.60
C LEU A 283 -2.95 -7.16 1.56
N ARG A 284 -3.11 -6.59 0.35
CA ARG A 284 -3.65 -5.23 0.20
C ARG A 284 -5.07 -5.16 0.73
N SER A 285 -5.92 -6.10 0.33
CA SER A 285 -7.32 -6.16 0.73
C SER A 285 -7.50 -6.34 2.22
N PHE A 286 -6.74 -7.24 2.86
CA PHE A 286 -6.90 -7.50 4.29
C PHE A 286 -6.37 -6.38 5.17
N PHE A 287 -5.24 -5.74 4.80
CA PHE A 287 -4.49 -4.89 5.74
C PHE A 287 -4.25 -3.46 5.27
N LEU A 288 -4.06 -3.21 3.96
CA LEU A 288 -3.54 -1.93 3.48
C LEU A 288 -4.63 -0.98 2.98
N SER A 289 -5.61 -1.48 2.24
CA SER A 289 -6.64 -0.67 1.58
C SER A 289 -7.57 0.09 2.54
N HIS A 290 -7.43 -0.15 3.84
CA HIS A 290 -8.21 0.49 4.92
C HIS A 290 -7.41 1.54 5.70
N CYS A 291 -6.09 1.54 5.55
CA CYS A 291 -5.20 2.43 6.31
C CYS A 291 -4.62 3.57 5.48
N GLU A 292 -5.03 3.74 4.21
CA GLU A 292 -4.51 4.79 3.30
C GLU A 292 -4.71 6.22 3.83
N LYS A 293 -5.70 6.45 4.71
CA LYS A 293 -5.94 7.77 5.34
C LYS A 293 -5.11 8.00 6.61
N ASN A 294 -4.43 6.97 7.11
CA ASN A 294 -3.65 7.02 8.34
C ASN A 294 -2.25 6.43 8.08
N ASP A 295 -1.30 7.31 7.79
CA ASP A 295 0.10 6.97 7.51
C ASP A 295 0.72 6.08 8.60
N GLU A 296 0.33 6.25 9.86
CA GLU A 296 0.81 5.43 10.98
C GLU A 296 0.30 3.99 10.89
N CYS A 297 -1.01 3.81 10.72
CA CYS A 297 -1.59 2.48 10.51
C CYS A 297 -1.00 1.81 9.25
N TYR A 298 -0.88 2.58 8.17
CA TYR A 298 -0.35 2.07 6.90
C TYR A 298 1.10 1.60 7.06
N GLY A 299 1.94 2.42 7.70
CA GLY A 299 3.33 2.08 8.02
C GLY A 299 3.45 0.85 8.92
N PHE A 300 2.61 0.74 9.95
CA PHE A 300 2.55 -0.43 10.83
C PHE A 300 2.30 -1.73 10.04
N TRP A 301 1.24 -1.76 9.21
CA TRP A 301 0.89 -2.97 8.47
C TRP A 301 1.97 -3.36 7.46
N ILE A 302 2.57 -2.39 6.75
CA ILE A 302 3.69 -2.67 5.85
C ILE A 302 4.86 -3.27 6.64
N SER A 303 5.21 -2.68 7.80
CA SER A 303 6.28 -3.21 8.65
C SER A 303 6.05 -4.66 9.05
N VAL A 304 4.85 -4.99 9.51
CA VAL A 304 4.50 -6.36 9.93
C VAL A 304 4.54 -7.32 8.74
N ILE A 305 4.01 -6.91 7.58
CA ILE A 305 4.00 -7.73 6.37
C ILE A 305 5.43 -8.03 5.90
N LEU A 306 6.28 -7.02 5.76
CA LEU A 306 7.65 -7.22 5.28
C LEU A 306 8.48 -8.05 6.27
N ARG A 307 8.29 -7.86 7.58
CA ARG A 307 8.99 -8.63 8.62
C ARG A 307 8.59 -10.11 8.70
N THR A 308 7.60 -10.56 7.91
CA THR A 308 7.41 -12.01 7.67
C THR A 308 8.61 -12.64 6.98
N GLN A 309 9.41 -11.85 6.26
CA GLN A 309 10.59 -12.26 5.55
C GLN A 309 11.86 -11.96 6.35
N LYS A 310 12.81 -12.90 6.35
CA LYS A 310 14.03 -12.83 7.18
C LYS A 310 15.16 -12.04 6.53
N THR A 311 15.26 -12.07 5.20
CA THR A 311 16.35 -11.42 4.48
C THR A 311 15.86 -10.16 3.78
N ILE A 312 16.76 -9.18 3.60
CA ILE A 312 16.43 -7.94 2.88
C ILE A 312 15.97 -8.22 1.44
N ALA A 313 16.59 -9.21 0.77
CA ALA A 313 16.19 -9.63 -0.58
C ALA A 313 14.74 -10.12 -0.66
N GLN A 314 14.32 -10.94 0.32
CA GLN A 314 12.93 -11.39 0.38
C GLN A 314 11.98 -10.24 0.77
N GLN A 315 12.42 -9.29 1.61
CA GLN A 315 11.64 -8.10 1.93
C GLN A 315 11.44 -7.22 0.69
N GLY A 316 12.48 -7.00 -0.11
CA GLY A 316 12.42 -6.25 -1.37
C GLY A 316 11.54 -6.94 -2.41
N GLN A 317 11.68 -8.26 -2.58
CA GLN A 317 10.80 -9.03 -3.46
C GLN A 317 9.33 -8.94 -3.02
N LEU A 318 9.04 -9.11 -1.73
CA LEU A 318 7.66 -8.98 -1.22
C LEU A 318 7.13 -7.55 -1.38
N PHE A 319 7.97 -6.54 -1.17
CA PHE A 319 7.61 -5.15 -1.40
C PHE A 319 7.17 -4.92 -2.86
N MET A 320 7.97 -5.41 -3.81
CA MET A 320 7.64 -5.32 -5.23
C MET A 320 6.40 -6.14 -5.59
N ILE A 321 6.19 -7.29 -4.96
CA ILE A 321 4.94 -8.05 -5.11
C ILE A 321 3.74 -7.22 -4.69
N ILE A 322 3.82 -6.43 -3.62
CA ILE A 322 2.67 -5.67 -3.11
C ILE A 322 2.45 -4.35 -3.87
N PHE A 323 3.53 -3.67 -4.25
CA PHE A 323 3.49 -2.27 -4.72
C PHE A 323 4.05 -2.03 -6.12
N GLY A 324 4.76 -3.00 -6.71
CA GLY A 324 5.35 -2.84 -8.03
C GLY A 324 4.31 -2.66 -9.15
N PRO A 325 4.74 -2.20 -10.33
CA PRO A 325 3.85 -2.01 -11.47
C PRO A 325 3.19 -3.31 -11.93
N LEU A 326 2.06 -3.18 -12.61
CA LEU A 326 1.35 -4.29 -13.25
C LEU A 326 1.43 -4.17 -14.76
N LYS A 327 1.36 -5.32 -15.43
CA LYS A 327 1.06 -5.44 -16.86
C LYS A 327 0.08 -6.58 -17.07
N LEU A 328 -0.55 -6.60 -18.24
CA LEU A 328 -1.36 -7.74 -18.66
C LEU A 328 -0.46 -8.80 -19.31
N ASP A 329 -0.70 -10.07 -18.99
CA ASP A 329 -0.11 -11.20 -19.71
C ASP A 329 -0.90 -11.52 -21.00
N GLU A 330 -0.49 -12.58 -21.69
CA GLU A 330 -1.13 -13.04 -22.94
C GLU A 330 -2.60 -13.44 -22.75
N ASP A 331 -2.97 -13.83 -21.53
CA ASP A 331 -4.33 -14.24 -21.14
C ASP A 331 -5.16 -13.07 -20.57
N ASN A 332 -4.68 -11.82 -20.72
CA ASN A 332 -5.27 -10.61 -20.12
C ASN A 332 -5.40 -10.68 -18.59
N CYS A 333 -4.54 -11.43 -17.93
CA CYS A 333 -4.44 -11.48 -16.48
C CYS A 333 -3.38 -10.50 -15.99
N ASP A 334 -3.68 -9.80 -14.89
CA ASP A 334 -2.69 -8.94 -14.24
C ASP A 334 -1.50 -9.77 -13.77
N ILE A 335 -0.28 -9.31 -14.09
CA ILE A 335 0.98 -9.83 -13.58
C ILE A 335 1.88 -8.66 -13.17
N ILE A 336 2.84 -8.91 -12.28
CA ILE A 336 3.79 -7.87 -11.86
C ILE A 336 4.78 -7.61 -13.00
N ASP A 337 4.93 -6.34 -13.37
CA ASP A 337 5.94 -5.93 -14.33
C ASP A 337 7.29 -5.68 -13.66
N TRP A 338 8.12 -6.72 -13.64
CA TRP A 338 9.46 -6.65 -13.05
C TRP A 338 10.50 -5.91 -13.90
N GLU A 339 10.15 -5.49 -15.12
CA GLU A 339 11.08 -4.93 -16.10
C GLU A 339 10.80 -3.47 -16.45
N LEU A 340 9.57 -2.99 -16.27
CA LEU A 340 9.16 -1.63 -16.63
C LEU A 340 10.16 -0.57 -16.16
N LEU A 341 10.52 -0.61 -14.87
CA LEU A 341 11.35 0.42 -14.24
C LEU A 341 12.84 0.31 -14.59
N SER A 342 13.25 -0.80 -15.20
CA SER A 342 14.61 -1.04 -15.70
C SER A 342 14.76 -0.68 -17.17
N ASN A 343 13.72 -0.94 -17.97
CA ASN A 343 13.78 -0.80 -19.42
C ASN A 343 13.22 0.53 -19.92
N THR A 344 12.37 1.19 -19.13
CA THR A 344 11.66 2.41 -19.54
C THR A 344 11.84 3.51 -18.49
N THR A 345 12.24 4.71 -18.92
CA THR A 345 12.23 5.90 -18.06
C THR A 345 10.84 6.55 -18.10
N ILE A 346 10.26 6.81 -16.92
CA ILE A 346 8.95 7.45 -16.80
C ILE A 346 9.13 8.96 -16.63
N GLU A 347 9.04 9.69 -17.74
CA GLU A 347 9.25 11.15 -17.75
C GLU A 347 8.03 11.93 -17.22
N ASP A 348 6.81 11.50 -17.58
CA ASP A 348 5.60 12.20 -17.19
C ASP A 348 5.32 12.07 -15.69
N ARG A 349 5.11 13.22 -15.04
CA ARG A 349 4.88 13.29 -13.60
C ARG A 349 3.65 12.51 -13.15
N ARG A 350 2.54 12.57 -13.90
CA ARG A 350 1.29 11.90 -13.48
C ARG A 350 1.45 10.39 -13.56
N LEU A 351 2.04 9.89 -14.65
CA LEU A 351 2.38 8.46 -14.77
C LEU A 351 3.35 8.02 -13.67
N CYS A 352 4.33 8.86 -13.31
CA CYS A 352 5.22 8.58 -12.20
C CYS A 352 4.48 8.54 -10.85
N GLU A 353 3.58 9.48 -10.59
CA GLU A 353 2.74 9.48 -9.38
C GLU A 353 1.82 8.26 -9.31
N GLU A 354 1.33 7.75 -10.44
CA GLU A 354 0.50 6.54 -10.51
C GLU A 354 1.31 5.25 -10.33
N ILE A 355 2.47 5.14 -11.00
CA ILE A 355 3.28 3.92 -11.03
C ILE A 355 4.24 3.84 -9.84
N ILE A 356 5.02 4.89 -9.60
CA ILE A 356 6.07 4.94 -8.57
C ILE A 356 5.53 5.50 -7.25
N GLY A 357 4.50 6.36 -7.30
CA GLY A 357 3.90 6.99 -6.13
C GLY A 357 3.46 6.02 -5.03
N PRO A 358 2.77 4.90 -5.32
CA PRO A 358 2.43 3.91 -4.30
C PRO A 358 3.65 3.35 -3.57
N MET A 359 4.75 3.07 -4.30
CA MET A 359 6.00 2.60 -3.69
C MET A 359 6.66 3.69 -2.83
N ALA A 360 6.77 4.92 -3.34
CA ALA A 360 7.34 6.05 -2.61
C ALA A 360 6.56 6.32 -1.31
N PHE A 361 5.23 6.30 -1.38
CA PHE A 361 4.33 6.48 -0.24
C PHE A 361 4.52 5.38 0.81
N SER A 362 4.52 4.12 0.38
CA SER A 362 4.70 2.97 1.27
C SER A 362 6.03 3.02 2.05
N VAL A 363 7.13 3.36 1.38
CA VAL A 363 8.42 3.55 2.05
C VAL A 363 8.35 4.73 3.02
N HIS A 364 7.77 5.86 2.60
CA HIS A 364 7.63 7.04 3.43
C HIS A 364 6.87 6.78 4.75
N CYS A 365 5.76 6.04 4.70
CA CYS A 365 4.98 5.67 5.89
C CYS A 365 5.80 4.86 6.91
N MET A 366 6.78 4.08 6.46
CA MET A 366 7.69 3.37 7.37
C MET A 366 8.73 4.28 8.03
N VAL A 367 9.10 5.40 7.39
CA VAL A 367 10.10 6.36 7.90
C VAL A 367 9.49 7.39 8.87
N THR A 368 8.25 7.79 8.65
CA THR A 368 7.69 9.01 9.27
C THR A 368 7.14 8.84 10.67
N ASN A 369 6.92 7.60 11.10
CA ASN A 369 6.14 7.35 12.30
C ASN A 369 7.00 6.93 13.50
N GLY A 370 7.43 7.93 14.29
CA GLY A 370 8.08 7.70 15.59
C GLY A 370 7.21 6.94 16.59
N ASN A 371 5.89 6.92 16.37
CA ASN A 371 4.92 6.19 17.19
C ASN A 371 4.94 4.67 16.98
N LEU A 372 5.57 4.17 15.91
CA LEU A 372 5.62 2.75 15.59
C LEU A 372 6.52 1.92 16.52
N ARG A 373 7.29 2.56 17.42
CA ARG A 373 8.17 1.89 18.39
C ARG A 373 9.01 0.78 17.73
N GLU A 374 8.80 -0.49 18.11
CA GLU A 374 9.53 -1.66 17.59
C GLU A 374 9.25 -1.99 16.11
N TYR A 375 8.14 -1.47 15.56
CA TYR A 375 7.75 -1.60 14.17
C TYR A 375 8.29 -0.46 13.29
N ALA A 376 8.92 0.55 13.87
CA ALA A 376 9.60 1.60 13.13
C ALA A 376 10.82 1.02 12.39
N TRP A 377 11.07 1.53 11.20
CA TRP A 377 12.28 1.19 10.45
C TRP A 377 13.33 2.27 10.67
N SER A 378 14.57 1.87 10.94
CA SER A 378 15.66 2.85 10.99
C SER A 378 16.05 3.28 9.58
N ASP A 379 16.69 4.45 9.47
CA ASP A 379 17.21 4.96 8.19
C ASP A 379 18.10 3.93 7.47
N TYR A 380 18.87 3.13 8.22
CA TYR A 380 19.68 2.03 7.67
C TYR A 380 18.83 0.93 7.03
N HIS A 381 17.76 0.48 7.71
CA HIS A 381 16.88 -0.56 7.14
C HIS A 381 16.11 -0.04 5.92
N ILE A 382 15.67 1.22 5.96
CA ILE A 382 15.01 1.87 4.82
C ILE A 382 15.96 2.00 3.64
N PHE A 383 17.19 2.45 3.88
CA PHE A 383 18.22 2.52 2.86
C PHE A 383 18.42 1.16 2.18
N ASN A 384 18.66 0.11 2.95
CA ASN A 384 18.88 -1.24 2.40
C ASN A 384 17.66 -1.74 1.61
N LEU A 385 16.44 -1.43 2.06
CA LEU A 385 15.23 -1.81 1.33
C LEU A 385 15.12 -1.07 -0.01
N ILE A 386 15.38 0.24 -0.02
CA ILE A 386 15.41 1.07 -1.23
C ILE A 386 16.46 0.55 -2.21
N GLU A 387 17.67 0.22 -1.73
CA GLU A 387 18.71 -0.35 -2.58
C GLU A 387 18.26 -1.69 -3.17
N GLU A 388 17.68 -2.58 -2.36
CA GLU A 388 17.21 -3.88 -2.84
C GLU A 388 16.13 -3.74 -3.93
N ILE A 389 15.07 -2.95 -3.68
CA ILE A 389 13.95 -2.84 -4.63
C ILE A 389 14.34 -2.15 -5.94
N THR A 390 15.38 -1.31 -5.92
CA THR A 390 15.85 -0.58 -7.11
C THR A 390 17.00 -1.27 -7.84
N THR A 391 17.55 -2.37 -7.29
CA THR A 391 18.65 -3.12 -7.90
C THR A 391 18.28 -4.56 -8.25
N ALA A 392 17.27 -5.14 -7.61
CA ALA A 392 16.83 -6.51 -7.81
C ALA A 392 15.33 -6.59 -8.19
N PRO A 393 14.95 -7.48 -9.13
CA PRO A 393 15.80 -8.41 -9.87
C PRO A 393 16.64 -7.73 -10.96
N HIS A 394 16.21 -6.58 -11.44
CA HIS A 394 16.87 -5.76 -12.45
C HIS A 394 17.09 -4.35 -11.90
N SER A 395 18.23 -3.72 -12.22
CA SER A 395 18.48 -2.35 -11.77
C SER A 395 17.52 -1.41 -12.47
N TRP A 396 16.87 -0.54 -11.72
CA TRP A 396 16.06 0.52 -12.29
C TRP A 396 16.96 1.51 -13.04
N THR A 397 16.35 2.26 -13.96
CA THR A 397 16.99 3.45 -14.52
C THR A 397 17.27 4.46 -13.39
N LEU A 398 18.33 5.25 -13.57
CA LEU A 398 18.69 6.25 -12.57
C LEU A 398 17.57 7.28 -12.37
N ASP A 399 16.85 7.63 -13.44
CA ASP A 399 15.73 8.57 -13.42
C ASP A 399 14.53 8.04 -12.64
N ASN A 400 14.16 6.76 -12.82
CA ASN A 400 13.07 6.16 -12.05
C ASN A 400 13.41 6.08 -10.55
N PHE A 401 14.66 5.79 -10.22
CA PHE A 401 15.13 5.84 -8.83
C PHE A 401 15.11 7.28 -8.27
N ALA A 402 15.60 8.24 -9.04
CA ALA A 402 15.54 9.64 -8.68
C ALA A 402 14.10 10.13 -8.48
N ALA A 403 13.18 9.70 -9.33
CA ALA A 403 11.76 9.99 -9.25
C ALA A 403 11.11 9.43 -7.97
N LEU A 404 11.43 8.18 -7.60
CA LEU A 404 11.01 7.59 -6.31
C LEU A 404 11.38 8.50 -5.13
N LEU A 405 12.61 9.02 -5.12
CA LEU A 405 13.10 9.90 -4.07
C LEU A 405 12.49 11.31 -4.14
N ALA A 406 12.30 11.85 -5.35
CA ALA A 406 11.72 13.17 -5.58
C ALA A 406 10.25 13.25 -5.14
N LEU A 407 9.48 12.16 -5.32
CA LEU A 407 8.09 12.07 -4.87
C LEU A 407 7.94 12.17 -3.34
N ARG A 408 8.97 11.78 -2.58
CA ARG A 408 8.99 11.84 -1.11
C ARG A 408 10.36 12.33 -0.62
N PRO A 409 10.58 13.65 -0.54
CA PRO A 409 11.89 14.25 -0.29
C PRO A 409 12.62 13.75 0.97
N LYS A 410 11.91 13.27 2.00
CA LYS A 410 12.55 12.65 3.18
C LYS A 410 13.45 11.46 2.82
N LEU A 411 13.13 10.72 1.76
CA LEU A 411 13.92 9.57 1.28
C LEU A 411 15.26 10.01 0.68
N ILE A 412 15.33 11.22 0.09
CA ILE A 412 16.58 11.79 -0.44
C ILE A 412 17.62 11.90 0.68
N HIS A 413 17.23 12.33 1.88
CA HIS A 413 18.15 12.41 3.03
C HIS A 413 18.77 11.04 3.34
N ILE A 414 17.95 10.00 3.42
CA ILE A 414 18.39 8.64 3.75
C ILE A 414 19.36 8.13 2.68
N ALA A 415 18.97 8.26 1.40
CA ALA A 415 19.76 7.78 0.27
C ALA A 415 21.11 8.48 0.14
N LEU A 416 21.15 9.82 0.27
CA LEU A 416 22.39 10.59 0.16
C LEU A 416 23.29 10.42 1.38
N HIS A 417 22.72 10.50 2.58
CA HIS A 417 23.49 10.44 3.83
C HIS A 417 24.25 9.11 3.95
N ALA A 418 23.59 7.98 3.70
CA ALA A 418 24.21 6.66 3.75
C ALA A 418 25.36 6.52 2.75
N ARG A 419 25.15 6.92 1.48
CA ARG A 419 26.17 6.90 0.43
C ARG A 419 27.40 7.75 0.80
N ILE A 420 27.18 8.97 1.28
CA ILE A 420 28.28 9.89 1.61
C ILE A 420 29.10 9.39 2.81
N ILE A 421 28.45 8.88 3.86
CA ILE A 421 29.14 8.32 5.03
C ILE A 421 30.01 7.12 4.63
N HIS A 422 29.54 6.29 3.69
CA HIS A 422 30.26 5.13 3.20
C HIS A 422 31.29 5.46 2.11
N GLY A 423 31.53 6.75 1.80
CA GLY A 423 32.55 7.16 0.83
C GLY A 423 32.16 6.98 -0.63
N HIS A 424 30.86 6.94 -0.92
CA HIS A 424 30.31 6.86 -2.27
C HIS A 424 29.80 8.24 -2.71
N GLN A 425 30.63 9.29 -2.53
CA GLN A 425 30.22 10.67 -2.80
C GLN A 425 29.95 10.92 -4.29
N GLU A 426 30.66 10.22 -5.18
CA GLU A 426 30.47 10.30 -6.63
C GLU A 426 29.08 9.77 -7.02
N GLU A 427 28.70 8.59 -6.52
CA GLU A 427 27.38 8.03 -6.75
C GLU A 427 26.27 8.91 -6.17
N ALA A 428 26.49 9.46 -4.97
CA ALA A 428 25.56 10.40 -4.35
C ALA A 428 25.40 11.68 -5.20
N ALA A 429 26.48 12.16 -5.83
CA ALA A 429 26.45 13.31 -6.72
C ALA A 429 25.65 13.03 -8.00
N HIS A 430 25.90 11.91 -8.68
CA HIS A 430 25.11 11.48 -9.83
C HIS A 430 23.62 11.33 -9.49
N LEU A 431 23.30 10.71 -8.35
CA LEU A 431 21.92 10.57 -7.91
C LEU A 431 21.26 11.93 -7.63
N PHE A 432 21.98 12.85 -6.99
CA PHE A 432 21.45 14.19 -6.73
C PHE A 432 21.25 14.99 -8.02
N HIS A 433 22.12 14.82 -9.02
CA HIS A 433 21.94 15.41 -10.35
C HIS A 433 20.68 14.86 -11.04
N ALA A 434 20.48 13.54 -11.02
CA ALA A 434 19.29 12.91 -11.57
C ALA A 434 18.00 13.40 -10.88
N ILE A 435 18.01 13.55 -9.55
CA ILE A 435 16.88 14.14 -8.81
C ILE A 435 16.58 15.56 -9.31
N ASN A 436 17.60 16.40 -9.49
CA ASN A 436 17.41 17.76 -9.99
C ASN A 436 16.88 17.79 -11.43
N SER A 437 17.32 16.85 -12.27
CA SER A 437 16.88 16.72 -13.66
C SER A 437 15.40 16.32 -13.72
N VAL A 438 14.99 15.31 -12.95
CA VAL A 438 13.58 14.89 -12.81
C VAL A 438 12.70 16.04 -12.30
N LEU A 439 13.13 16.76 -11.26
CA LEU A 439 12.38 17.91 -10.73
C LEU A 439 12.22 19.02 -11.77
N HIS A 440 13.28 19.30 -12.54
CA HIS A 440 13.24 20.27 -13.62
C HIS A 440 12.26 19.88 -14.72
N GLN A 441 12.28 18.61 -15.15
CA GLN A 441 11.32 18.06 -16.13
C GLN A 441 9.88 18.19 -15.65
N TRP A 442 9.64 18.02 -14.35
CA TRP A 442 8.32 18.21 -13.73
C TRP A 442 7.93 19.68 -13.53
N GLY A 443 8.79 20.63 -13.92
CA GLY A 443 8.58 22.07 -13.72
C GLY A 443 8.64 22.50 -12.25
N ILE A 444 9.29 21.72 -11.39
CA ILE A 444 9.44 22.01 -9.96
C ILE A 444 10.82 22.63 -9.73
N PHE A 445 10.85 23.77 -9.05
CA PHE A 445 12.11 24.41 -8.66
C PHE A 445 12.83 23.56 -7.60
N SER A 446 13.97 22.98 -7.98
CA SER A 446 14.76 22.11 -7.10
C SER A 446 15.13 22.79 -5.78
N SER A 447 15.48 24.08 -5.83
CA SER A 447 15.77 24.86 -4.61
C SER A 447 14.62 24.85 -3.61
N THR A 448 13.36 24.91 -4.06
CA THR A 448 12.22 24.84 -3.15
C THR A 448 11.97 23.41 -2.65
N ALA A 449 12.11 22.42 -3.51
CA ALA A 449 11.77 21.03 -3.21
C ALA A 449 12.79 20.33 -2.28
N VAL A 450 14.10 20.58 -2.47
CA VAL A 450 15.15 19.79 -1.80
C VAL A 450 15.98 20.54 -0.77
N THR A 451 15.90 21.88 -0.69
CA THR A 451 16.73 22.68 0.26
C THR A 451 16.65 22.18 1.71
N GLY A 452 15.43 21.98 2.23
CA GLY A 452 15.27 21.55 3.62
C GLY A 452 15.90 20.19 3.90
N VAL A 453 15.81 19.27 2.95
CA VAL A 453 16.37 17.93 3.05
C VAL A 453 17.89 17.94 2.89
N LEU A 454 18.40 18.74 1.96
CA LEU A 454 19.82 18.91 1.74
C LEU A 454 20.50 19.51 2.98
N LEU A 455 19.90 20.54 3.58
CA LEU A 455 20.38 21.12 4.84
C LEU A 455 20.37 20.11 5.98
N LYS A 456 19.31 19.31 6.11
CA LYS A 456 19.26 18.23 7.10
C LYS A 456 20.41 17.22 6.88
N THR A 457 20.66 16.85 5.63
CA THR A 457 21.74 15.94 5.25
C THR A 457 23.11 16.53 5.58
N PHE A 458 23.37 17.78 5.18
CA PHE A 458 24.63 18.45 5.45
C PHE A 458 24.89 18.59 6.94
N ARG A 459 23.88 18.99 7.74
CA ARG A 459 24.02 19.08 9.21
C ARG A 459 24.42 17.75 9.87
N ALA A 460 24.03 16.61 9.29
CA ALA A 460 24.40 15.29 9.79
C ALA A 460 25.82 14.84 9.37
N LEU A 461 26.40 15.49 8.35
CA LEU A 461 27.74 15.18 7.83
C LEU A 461 28.83 16.02 8.48
N SER A 462 30.06 15.49 8.54
CA SER A 462 31.25 16.25 8.91
C SER A 462 31.69 17.19 7.78
N ASP A 463 32.42 18.25 8.11
CA ASP A 463 32.83 19.27 7.14
C ASP A 463 33.66 18.68 5.97
N ILE A 464 34.51 17.68 6.26
CA ILE A 464 35.28 16.97 5.24
C ILE A 464 34.33 16.24 4.26
N ARG A 465 33.29 15.57 4.77
CA ARG A 465 32.32 14.86 3.93
C ARG A 465 31.49 15.82 3.09
N ARG A 466 31.12 16.99 3.64
CA ARG A 466 30.44 18.06 2.90
C ARG A 466 31.30 18.58 1.75
N ARG A 467 32.58 18.86 2.00
CA ARG A 467 33.56 19.28 0.97
C ARG A 467 33.68 18.25 -0.15
N LEU A 468 33.85 16.97 0.20
CA LEU A 468 34.01 15.90 -0.77
C LEU A 468 32.75 15.72 -1.63
N PHE A 469 31.56 15.81 -1.02
CA PHE A 469 30.31 15.74 -1.76
C PHE A 469 30.13 16.94 -2.71
N LEU A 470 30.35 18.17 -2.24
CA LEU A 470 30.28 19.36 -3.10
C LEU A 470 31.27 19.29 -4.28
N SER A 471 32.50 18.87 -4.02
CA SER A 471 33.51 18.65 -5.07
C SER A 471 33.04 17.61 -6.10
N SER A 472 32.52 16.48 -5.62
CA SER A 472 32.01 15.41 -6.49
C SER A 472 30.81 15.89 -7.31
N PHE A 473 29.92 16.69 -6.72
CA PHE A 473 28.77 17.27 -7.40
C PHE A 473 29.18 18.20 -8.54
N LEU A 474 30.07 19.16 -8.27
CA LEU A 474 30.56 20.10 -9.29
C LEU A 474 31.33 19.38 -10.41
N ARG A 475 32.10 18.36 -10.07
CA ARG A 475 32.80 17.54 -11.07
C ARG A 475 31.80 16.78 -11.95
N THR A 476 30.77 16.18 -11.35
CA THR A 476 29.71 15.48 -12.08
C THR A 476 28.97 16.41 -13.04
N GLU A 477 28.62 17.62 -12.60
CA GLU A 477 27.97 18.63 -13.44
C GLU A 477 28.86 19.02 -14.64
N SER A 478 30.17 19.19 -14.40
CA SER A 478 31.13 19.46 -15.48
C SER A 478 31.27 18.30 -16.46
N GLU A 479 31.27 17.06 -15.97
CA GLU A 479 31.36 15.85 -16.81
C GLU A 479 30.11 15.72 -17.69
N LEU A 480 28.90 15.87 -17.13
CA LEU A 480 27.66 15.79 -17.89
C LEU A 480 27.53 16.85 -18.99
N LEU A 481 27.92 18.10 -18.70
CA LEU A 481 27.95 19.16 -19.71
C LEU A 481 28.99 18.91 -20.80
N SER A 482 30.15 18.36 -20.42
CA SER A 482 31.19 17.99 -21.38
C SER A 482 30.71 16.85 -22.28
N ASP A 483 30.10 15.81 -21.72
CA ASP A 483 29.58 14.67 -22.47
C ASP A 483 28.47 15.13 -23.43
N ALA A 484 27.55 16.00 -22.98
CA ALA A 484 26.50 16.58 -23.81
C ALA A 484 27.06 17.37 -25.03
N LEU A 485 28.18 18.07 -24.85
CA LEU A 485 28.86 18.80 -25.93
C LEU A 485 29.59 17.88 -26.91
N MET A 486 30.13 16.77 -26.42
CA MET A 486 30.96 15.84 -27.19
C MET A 486 30.15 14.70 -27.84
N ASN A 487 28.86 14.57 -27.53
CA ASN A 487 27.97 13.60 -28.15
C ASN A 487 27.87 13.81 -29.67
N GLU A 488 27.96 12.71 -30.43
CA GLU A 488 27.76 12.71 -31.89
C GLU A 488 26.54 11.86 -32.28
N PRO A 489 25.53 12.43 -32.97
CA PRO A 489 25.42 13.84 -33.34
C PRO A 489 25.19 14.75 -32.11
N PHE A 490 25.65 16.00 -32.19
CA PHE A 490 25.46 16.97 -31.12
C PHE A 490 23.97 17.20 -30.83
N ASP A 491 23.53 16.74 -29.66
CA ASP A 491 22.18 16.99 -29.16
C ASP A 491 22.15 18.33 -28.44
N ARG A 492 21.89 19.36 -29.22
CA ARG A 492 21.77 20.74 -28.75
C ARG A 492 20.69 20.89 -27.68
N ASP A 493 19.58 20.17 -27.80
CA ASP A 493 18.44 20.34 -26.91
C ASP A 493 18.73 19.68 -25.56
N TYR A 494 19.40 18.52 -25.55
CA TYR A 494 19.95 17.91 -24.34
C TYR A 494 20.98 18.82 -23.65
N PHE A 495 21.92 19.40 -24.40
CA PHE A 495 22.91 20.33 -23.83
C PHE A 495 22.26 21.56 -23.17
N TYR A 496 21.26 22.18 -23.81
CA TYR A 496 20.57 23.31 -23.21
C TYR A 496 19.72 22.92 -22.00
N MET A 497 19.15 21.71 -21.99
CA MET A 497 18.45 21.18 -20.83
C MET A 497 19.40 21.03 -19.64
N GLU A 498 20.55 20.38 -19.82
CA GLU A 498 21.57 20.21 -18.77
C GLU A 498 22.06 21.57 -18.24
N LEU A 499 22.31 22.53 -19.13
CA LEU A 499 22.69 23.89 -18.73
C LEU A 499 21.57 24.60 -17.94
N ALA A 500 20.30 24.37 -18.29
CA ALA A 500 19.16 24.93 -17.57
C ALA A 500 18.99 24.30 -16.18
N VAL A 501 19.22 22.98 -16.06
CA VAL A 501 19.24 22.26 -14.77
C VAL A 501 20.35 22.83 -13.88
N GLY A 502 21.59 22.94 -14.37
CA GLY A 502 22.71 23.53 -13.61
C GLY A 502 22.40 24.94 -13.10
N ARG A 503 21.82 25.80 -13.95
CA ARG A 503 21.36 27.13 -13.54
C ARG A 503 20.29 27.09 -12.45
N ALA A 504 19.32 26.18 -12.55
CA ALA A 504 18.27 26.02 -11.56
C ALA A 504 18.80 25.54 -10.19
N VAL A 505 19.92 24.80 -10.18
CA VAL A 505 20.57 24.29 -8.97
C VAL A 505 21.58 25.28 -8.38
N SER A 506 21.96 26.34 -9.10
CA SER A 506 22.91 27.37 -8.60
C SER A 506 22.62 27.88 -7.17
N PRO A 507 21.37 28.19 -6.76
CA PRO A 507 21.09 28.57 -5.37
C PRO A 507 21.41 27.46 -4.35
N LEU A 508 21.20 26.19 -4.73
CA LEU A 508 21.57 25.04 -3.90
C LEU A 508 23.09 24.90 -3.82
N VAL A 509 23.83 25.16 -4.90
CA VAL A 509 25.31 25.16 -4.88
C VAL A 509 25.84 26.23 -3.93
N THR A 510 25.30 27.45 -3.99
CA THR A 510 25.65 28.52 -3.04
C THR A 510 25.33 28.13 -1.60
N LEU A 511 24.20 27.47 -1.38
CA LEU A 511 23.81 26.95 -0.07
C LEU A 511 24.77 25.86 0.42
N MET A 512 25.16 24.92 -0.44
CA MET A 512 26.11 23.87 -0.10
C MET A 512 27.47 24.49 0.26
N ALA A 513 27.95 25.44 -0.55
CA ALA A 513 29.21 26.13 -0.32
C ALA A 513 29.24 26.93 0.99
N SER A 514 28.11 27.51 1.42
CA SER A 514 28.03 28.24 2.69
C SER A 514 27.92 27.35 3.94
N ASN A 515 27.65 26.05 3.77
CA ASN A 515 27.51 25.07 4.86
C ASN A 515 28.68 24.05 4.91
N VAL A 516 29.69 24.25 4.08
CA VAL A 516 30.96 23.51 4.00
C VAL A 516 32.01 24.15 4.91
#